data_AF-A0A1G4JID9-F1
#
_entry.id   AF-A0A1G4JID9-F1
#
_cell.length_a   1.000
_cell.length_b   1.000
_cell.length_c   1.000
_cell.angle_alpha   90.00
_cell.angle_beta   90.00
_cell.angle_gamma   90.00
#
_symmetry.space_group_name_H-M   'P 1'
#
loop_
_entity.id
_entity.type
_entity.pdbx_description
1 polymer ?
#
loop_
_entity_poly.entity_id
_entity_poly.type
_entity_poly.pdbx_seq_one_letter_code
_entity_poly.pdbx_strand_id
1 'polypeptide(L)'
;MYSRNSYGRHRDIEALTDNIGHLSFDATESPSKFDFEPSTPSRYRGDYGTPSPTKSVNGANISRASMMDVDDAPFNADVDYTQSPKKLPLDFHRKASSNNTKRLVNVCQMYFLDYYCDMFDYVISRRERARQVMKYLEQQRVQGTAGGELTREWHSYVEKETGILRNRRLKPKNKDFEMITQVGQGGYGQVYLARKRDTREICALKILNKKLLVKLNETNHVLTERDILTTTRSDWLVKLLYAFQDPASLYLAMEFVPGGDYRTLLINTRFLQAPHARFYISEMFCAVDALHQLGYTHRDLKPENFLIDSRGHIKLTDFGLAAGTVSMERIESMKIRLEEVKTLDFPKFEEKSMTDRRQMYKKLRADDVNYASSTVGSPDYMALEVLEAKNYDFTVDYWSLGCILFESLVGYTPFSGSSTNQTYENLRCWKQVLKRPRCDNGRYAFSDRTWDLITRLIADPMSRLRSFEHVRKMKYFAEIAFENLRSISPPFIPQLDNETDAGYFDDFSSEADMAKYADVFKRQDKLTAMMDDSDVVSKLVGFTYRHKKGKNGSTGIIYGGSEQADPFATFY
;
A
#
# COMPACT_ATOMS: atom_id res chain seq x y z
N MET A 1 15.15 -40.97 4.98
CA MET A 1 13.85 -40.90 5.69
C MET A 1 13.57 -39.43 5.98
N TYR A 2 12.72 -38.74 5.21
CA TYR A 2 11.97 -37.54 5.61
C TYR A 2 11.07 -37.16 4.42
N SER A 3 9.88 -37.77 4.38
CA SER A 3 8.72 -37.30 3.64
C SER A 3 7.52 -37.63 4.52
N ARG A 4 6.92 -36.59 5.12
CA ARG A 4 5.59 -36.53 5.77
C ARG A 4 5.56 -35.30 6.67
N ASN A 5 5.11 -34.17 6.12
CA ASN A 5 4.48 -33.11 6.92
C ASN A 5 3.63 -32.12 6.10
N SER A 6 3.40 -32.38 4.80
CA SER A 6 2.47 -31.59 3.96
C SER A 6 1.03 -32.12 3.92
N TYR A 7 0.74 -33.25 4.57
CA TYR A 7 -0.58 -33.91 4.50
C TYR A 7 -1.58 -33.50 5.59
N GLY A 8 -1.17 -32.70 6.60
CA GLY A 8 -2.07 -32.25 7.67
C GLY A 8 -3.04 -31.15 7.22
N ARG A 9 -2.53 -30.15 6.51
CA ARG A 9 -3.30 -28.93 6.18
C ARG A 9 -4.34 -29.13 5.05
N HIS A 10 -4.22 -30.21 4.26
CA HIS A 10 -5.23 -30.57 3.25
C HIS A 10 -6.43 -31.31 3.86
N ARG A 11 -6.23 -32.10 4.92
CA ARG A 11 -7.33 -32.77 5.64
C ARG A 11 -8.19 -31.79 6.43
N ASP A 12 -7.62 -30.70 6.92
CA ASP A 12 -8.39 -29.66 7.63
C ASP A 12 -9.33 -28.90 6.69
N ILE A 13 -8.98 -28.78 5.40
CA ILE A 13 -9.82 -28.17 4.36
C ILE A 13 -10.90 -29.15 3.90
N GLU A 14 -10.57 -30.44 3.75
CA GLU A 14 -11.57 -31.49 3.44
C GLU A 14 -12.58 -31.68 4.58
N ALA A 15 -12.15 -31.61 5.85
CA ALA A 15 -13.03 -31.67 7.01
C ALA A 15 -13.95 -30.42 7.15
N LEU A 16 -13.54 -29.29 6.58
CA LEU A 16 -14.37 -28.08 6.46
C LEU A 16 -15.39 -28.20 5.32
N THR A 17 -15.04 -28.87 4.22
CA THR A 17 -15.99 -29.12 3.11
C THR A 17 -16.97 -30.24 3.41
N ASP A 18 -16.58 -31.28 4.16
CA ASP A 18 -17.48 -32.36 4.59
C ASP A 18 -18.53 -31.87 5.60
N ASN A 19 -18.23 -30.84 6.40
CA ASN A 19 -19.19 -30.19 7.29
C ASN A 19 -20.20 -29.29 6.55
N ILE A 20 -19.93 -28.90 5.30
CA ILE A 20 -20.87 -28.11 4.48
C ILE A 20 -21.91 -29.04 3.81
N GLY A 21 -21.55 -30.30 3.53
CA GLY A 21 -22.44 -31.29 2.93
C GLY A 21 -23.57 -31.78 3.84
N HIS A 22 -23.44 -31.59 5.16
CA HIS A 22 -24.45 -32.02 6.15
C HIS A 22 -25.47 -30.93 6.53
N LEU A 23 -25.42 -29.75 5.89
CA LEU A 23 -26.48 -28.74 6.01
C LEU A 23 -27.70 -29.13 5.16
N SER A 24 -28.39 -30.20 5.59
CA SER A 24 -29.75 -30.50 5.13
C SER A 24 -30.68 -29.34 5.52
N PHE A 25 -31.39 -28.79 4.54
CA PHE A 25 -32.54 -27.93 4.76
C PHE A 25 -33.77 -28.81 5.05
N ASP A 26 -33.83 -29.41 6.23
CA ASP A 26 -35.06 -30.03 6.72
C ASP A 26 -35.94 -28.98 7.41
N ALA A 27 -36.94 -28.52 6.69
CA ALA A 27 -38.04 -27.71 7.20
C ALA A 27 -39.15 -28.61 7.74
N THR A 28 -38.91 -29.30 8.85
CA THR A 28 -39.94 -30.14 9.50
C THR A 28 -39.87 -30.08 11.03
N GLU A 29 -39.83 -28.88 11.60
CA GLU A 29 -40.28 -28.68 12.99
C GLU A 29 -40.78 -27.25 13.15
N SER A 30 -42.10 -27.11 13.28
CA SER A 30 -42.79 -25.84 13.50
C SER A 30 -42.93 -25.57 15.00
N PRO A 31 -42.24 -24.55 15.57
CA PRO A 31 -42.65 -23.97 16.83
C PRO A 31 -43.81 -23.00 16.55
N SER A 32 -44.80 -23.00 17.44
CA SER A 32 -46.04 -22.21 17.38
C SER A 32 -45.88 -20.81 16.76
N LYS A 33 -46.70 -20.52 15.75
CA LYS A 33 -46.82 -19.23 15.05
C LYS A 33 -46.83 -18.03 16.02
N PHE A 34 -45.84 -17.16 15.87
CA PHE A 34 -45.96 -15.74 16.18
C PHE A 34 -46.32 -15.03 14.87
N ASP A 35 -47.59 -14.63 14.72
CA ASP A 35 -48.01 -13.80 13.59
C ASP A 35 -47.61 -12.35 13.85
N PHE A 36 -46.40 -11.98 13.40
CA PHE A 36 -46.08 -10.61 13.04
C PHE A 36 -45.93 -10.56 11.53
N GLU A 37 -46.95 -10.10 10.82
CA GLU A 37 -46.81 -9.73 9.42
C GLU A 37 -45.78 -8.60 9.30
N PRO A 38 -44.71 -8.75 8.50
CA PRO A 38 -43.86 -7.63 8.17
C PRO A 38 -44.66 -6.70 7.24
N SER A 39 -45.30 -5.68 7.81
CA SER A 39 -45.89 -4.61 7.03
C SER A 39 -44.79 -3.83 6.32
N THR A 40 -44.53 -4.18 5.06
CA THR A 40 -43.88 -3.25 4.12
C THR A 40 -44.76 -2.01 4.01
N PRO A 41 -44.23 -0.79 4.20
CA PRO A 41 -45.02 0.41 3.97
C PRO A 41 -45.48 0.44 2.52
N SER A 42 -46.80 0.38 2.34
CA SER A 42 -47.47 0.60 1.05
C SER A 42 -47.03 1.95 0.48
N ARG A 43 -46.59 1.95 -0.78
CA ARG A 43 -46.26 3.16 -1.54
C ARG A 43 -47.52 4.01 -1.70
N TYR A 44 -47.62 5.07 -0.91
CA TYR A 44 -48.42 6.23 -1.28
C TYR A 44 -47.82 6.85 -2.56
N ARG A 45 -48.62 6.88 -3.64
CA ARG A 45 -48.34 7.71 -4.82
C ARG A 45 -48.46 9.17 -4.41
N GLY A 46 -47.32 9.86 -4.32
CA GLY A 46 -47.20 11.30 -4.25
C GLY A 46 -46.12 11.75 -5.23
N ASP A 47 -46.52 12.56 -6.18
CA ASP A 47 -45.77 13.00 -7.36
C ASP A 47 -44.75 14.08 -6.99
N TYR A 48 -43.46 13.74 -6.83
CA TYR A 48 -42.31 14.64 -6.97
C TYR A 48 -41.04 13.84 -7.27
N GLY A 49 -40.51 14.01 -8.49
CA GLY A 49 -39.38 13.23 -9.03
C GLY A 49 -38.00 13.71 -8.61
N THR A 50 -37.10 12.77 -8.36
CA THR A 50 -35.65 12.89 -8.59
C THR A 50 -35.09 11.54 -9.08
N PRO A 51 -34.04 11.51 -9.93
CA PRO A 51 -33.81 10.40 -10.87
C PRO A 51 -32.79 9.36 -10.35
N SER A 52 -33.12 8.08 -10.53
CA SER A 52 -32.16 6.95 -10.49
C SER A 52 -31.43 6.83 -11.83
N PRO A 53 -30.10 6.63 -11.84
CA PRO A 53 -29.34 6.49 -13.08
C PRO A 53 -29.29 5.01 -13.47
N THR A 54 -30.11 4.61 -14.44
CA THR A 54 -29.79 3.66 -15.52
C THR A 54 -31.08 3.33 -16.27
N LYS A 55 -31.29 3.99 -17.41
CA LYS A 55 -31.97 3.44 -18.59
C LYS A 55 -31.75 4.41 -19.75
N SER A 56 -30.79 4.07 -20.62
CA SER A 56 -30.78 4.55 -21.99
C SER A 56 -31.98 3.92 -22.69
N VAL A 57 -32.84 4.75 -23.26
CA VAL A 57 -33.88 4.35 -24.20
C VAL A 57 -33.29 4.55 -25.59
N ASN A 58 -33.17 3.48 -26.37
CA ASN A 58 -33.50 3.47 -27.79
C ASN A 58 -34.02 2.08 -28.13
N GLY A 59 -35.24 2.05 -28.67
CA GLY A 59 -36.08 0.87 -28.74
C GLY A 59 -35.81 -0.03 -29.94
N ALA A 60 -36.26 -1.27 -29.80
CA ALA A 60 -37.06 -1.98 -30.80
C ALA A 60 -37.65 -3.21 -30.10
N ASN A 61 -38.96 -3.39 -30.26
CA ASN A 61 -39.69 -4.61 -29.89
C ASN A 61 -38.96 -5.86 -30.40
N ILE A 62 -38.88 -6.91 -29.59
CA ILE A 62 -39.21 -8.30 -29.97
C ILE A 62 -39.28 -9.12 -28.67
N SER A 63 -40.47 -9.64 -28.40
CA SER A 63 -40.75 -10.72 -27.47
C SER A 63 -39.86 -11.93 -27.78
N ARG A 64 -39.12 -12.45 -26.80
CA ARG A 64 -38.56 -13.80 -26.91
C ARG A 64 -38.79 -14.58 -25.63
N ALA A 65 -39.79 -15.44 -25.73
CA ALA A 65 -40.10 -16.52 -24.81
C ALA A 65 -38.90 -17.46 -24.64
N SER A 66 -38.87 -18.12 -23.49
CA SER A 66 -38.04 -19.29 -23.21
C SER A 66 -38.30 -20.38 -24.24
N MET A 67 -37.23 -20.94 -24.80
CA MET A 67 -37.26 -22.27 -25.43
C MET A 67 -35.97 -22.99 -25.02
N MET A 68 -36.09 -23.78 -23.95
CA MET A 68 -35.42 -25.07 -23.94
C MET A 68 -36.25 -25.95 -24.87
N ASP A 69 -35.79 -26.11 -26.12
CA ASP A 69 -36.24 -27.20 -26.96
C ASP A 69 -35.01 -27.77 -27.67
N VAL A 70 -34.85 -29.08 -27.47
CA VAL A 70 -33.84 -29.94 -28.05
C VAL A 70 -34.41 -30.38 -29.38
N ASP A 71 -33.88 -29.87 -30.49
CA ASP A 71 -34.21 -30.39 -31.82
C ASP A 71 -32.96 -30.92 -32.51
N ASP A 72 -33.01 -32.23 -32.75
CA ASP A 72 -32.19 -33.00 -33.67
C ASP A 72 -32.22 -32.38 -35.08
N ALA A 73 -31.05 -32.08 -35.64
CA ALA A 73 -30.89 -31.77 -37.06
C ALA A 73 -29.68 -32.52 -37.64
N PRO A 74 -29.77 -33.03 -38.88
CA PRO A 74 -28.90 -34.09 -39.38
C PRO A 74 -27.53 -33.60 -39.86
N PHE A 75 -26.56 -34.51 -39.75
CA PHE A 75 -25.20 -34.45 -40.29
C PHE A 75 -25.17 -33.99 -41.77
N ASN A 76 -24.60 -32.81 -42.03
CA ASN A 76 -23.49 -32.56 -42.97
C ASN A 76 -23.35 -31.06 -43.29
N ALA A 77 -22.33 -30.44 -42.70
CA ALA A 77 -21.62 -29.31 -43.29
C ALA A 77 -20.22 -29.30 -42.65
N ASP A 78 -19.18 -29.23 -43.48
CA ASP A 78 -17.77 -29.20 -43.09
C ASP A 78 -17.51 -28.17 -41.97
N VAL A 79 -17.25 -28.66 -40.76
CA VAL A 79 -16.83 -27.84 -39.63
C VAL A 79 -15.31 -27.68 -39.71
N ASP A 80 -14.85 -26.47 -40.01
CA ASP A 80 -13.44 -26.09 -39.87
C ASP A 80 -13.01 -26.26 -38.40
N TYR A 81 -12.21 -27.29 -38.14
CA TYR A 81 -11.74 -27.69 -36.82
C TYR A 81 -10.84 -26.65 -36.11
N THR A 82 -10.51 -25.54 -36.77
CA THR A 82 -9.67 -24.47 -36.21
C THR A 82 -10.44 -23.47 -35.33
N GLN A 83 -11.78 -23.45 -35.36
CA GLN A 83 -12.60 -22.44 -34.65
C GLN A 83 -13.61 -23.02 -33.65
N SER A 84 -13.25 -24.06 -32.89
CA SER A 84 -14.13 -24.55 -31.82
C SER A 84 -14.15 -23.59 -30.61
N PRO A 85 -15.33 -23.14 -30.12
CA PRO A 85 -15.47 -22.21 -28.98
C PRO A 85 -15.04 -22.81 -27.63
N LYS A 86 -14.60 -24.08 -27.61
CA LYS A 86 -14.11 -24.79 -26.42
C LYS A 86 -12.57 -24.86 -26.31
N LYS A 87 -11.81 -24.37 -27.29
CA LYS A 87 -10.34 -24.35 -27.21
C LYS A 87 -9.84 -23.02 -26.64
N LEU A 88 -9.07 -23.12 -25.56
CA LEU A 88 -8.35 -21.99 -24.96
C LEU A 88 -7.44 -21.36 -26.03
N PRO A 89 -7.31 -20.02 -26.07
CA PRO A 89 -6.42 -19.34 -27.02
C PRO A 89 -5.01 -19.94 -27.02
N LEU A 90 -4.33 -19.98 -28.17
CA LEU A 90 -2.96 -20.52 -28.31
C LEU A 90 -1.97 -19.93 -27.28
N ASP A 91 -2.14 -18.66 -26.92
CA ASP A 91 -1.32 -17.96 -25.93
C ASP A 91 -1.85 -18.07 -24.48
N PHE A 92 -2.96 -18.76 -24.25
CA PHE A 92 -3.59 -18.86 -22.93
C PHE A 92 -2.62 -19.45 -21.91
N HIS A 93 -2.01 -20.60 -22.21
CA HIS A 93 -1.07 -21.25 -21.29
C HIS A 93 0.18 -20.38 -21.06
N ARG A 94 0.63 -19.63 -22.06
CA ARG A 94 1.76 -18.68 -21.93
C ARG A 94 1.40 -17.50 -21.03
N LYS A 95 0.24 -16.88 -21.25
CA LYS A 95 -0.28 -15.77 -20.43
C LYS A 95 -0.56 -16.24 -19.00
N ALA A 96 -1.27 -17.35 -18.83
CA ALA A 96 -1.56 -17.95 -17.52
C ALA A 96 -0.30 -18.35 -16.75
N SER A 97 0.76 -18.77 -17.44
CA SER A 97 2.04 -19.11 -16.82
C SER A 97 2.87 -17.88 -16.43
N SER A 98 2.54 -16.69 -16.96
CA SER A 98 3.27 -15.45 -16.67
C SER A 98 3.15 -15.09 -15.20
N ASN A 99 4.24 -14.56 -14.64
CA ASN A 99 4.27 -14.13 -13.25
C ASN A 99 3.22 -13.05 -12.96
N ASN A 100 2.94 -12.17 -13.93
CA ASN A 100 1.90 -11.14 -13.81
C ASN A 100 0.50 -11.74 -13.66
N THR A 101 0.14 -12.73 -14.49
CA THR A 101 -1.18 -13.36 -14.43
C THR A 101 -1.34 -14.23 -13.19
N LYS A 102 -0.34 -15.04 -12.82
CA LYS A 102 -0.37 -15.82 -11.57
C LYS A 102 -0.58 -14.90 -10.35
N ARG A 103 0.07 -13.73 -10.35
CA ARG A 103 -0.09 -12.75 -9.29
C ARG A 103 -1.50 -12.15 -9.25
N LEU A 104 -2.05 -11.72 -10.39
CA LEU A 104 -3.42 -11.21 -10.47
C LEU A 104 -4.44 -12.24 -9.97
N VAL A 105 -4.25 -13.52 -10.32
CA VAL A 105 -5.10 -14.61 -9.83
C VAL A 105 -5.00 -14.75 -8.32
N ASN A 106 -3.79 -14.78 -7.74
CA ASN A 106 -3.61 -14.87 -6.29
C ASN A 106 -4.24 -13.68 -5.55
N VAL A 107 -4.04 -12.45 -6.03
CA VAL A 107 -4.66 -11.24 -5.47
C VAL A 107 -6.18 -11.33 -5.53
N CYS A 108 -6.72 -11.76 -6.67
CA CYS A 108 -8.16 -11.93 -6.88
C CYS A 108 -8.75 -13.00 -5.94
N GLN A 109 -8.05 -14.13 -5.78
CA GLN A 109 -8.46 -15.20 -4.85
C GLN A 109 -8.47 -14.69 -3.41
N MET A 110 -7.44 -13.97 -2.97
CA MET A 110 -7.40 -13.38 -1.62
C MET A 110 -8.49 -12.34 -1.43
N TYR A 111 -8.78 -11.51 -2.45
CA TYR A 111 -9.88 -10.56 -2.41
C TYR A 111 -11.24 -11.25 -2.21
N PHE A 112 -11.55 -12.28 -3.02
CA PHE A 112 -12.82 -12.99 -2.88
C PHE A 112 -12.91 -13.75 -1.56
N LEU A 113 -11.81 -14.36 -1.10
CA LEU A 113 -11.77 -15.01 0.20
C LEU A 113 -12.09 -14.01 1.31
N ASP A 114 -11.41 -12.87 1.36
CA ASP A 114 -11.68 -11.81 2.36
C ASP A 114 -13.10 -11.25 2.24
N TYR A 115 -13.64 -11.11 1.02
CA TYR A 115 -15.01 -10.66 0.79
C TYR A 115 -16.04 -11.65 1.34
N TYR A 116 -15.91 -12.94 1.03
CA TYR A 116 -16.85 -13.96 1.51
C TYR A 116 -16.71 -14.18 3.01
N CYS A 117 -15.50 -14.20 3.56
CA CYS A 117 -15.28 -14.21 5.01
C CYS A 117 -15.99 -13.02 5.68
N ASP A 118 -15.85 -11.79 5.16
CA ASP A 118 -16.58 -10.61 5.68
C ASP A 118 -18.10 -10.75 5.59
N MET A 119 -18.58 -11.31 4.49
CA MET A 119 -20.00 -11.51 4.30
C MET A 119 -20.53 -12.53 5.32
N PHE A 120 -19.82 -13.64 5.52
CA PHE A 120 -20.17 -14.66 6.50
C PHE A 120 -20.08 -14.15 7.94
N ASP A 121 -18.99 -13.48 8.32
CA ASP A 121 -18.82 -12.90 9.66
C ASP A 121 -19.97 -11.96 10.01
N TYR A 122 -20.37 -11.11 9.06
CA TYR A 122 -21.52 -10.23 9.24
C TYR A 122 -22.84 -11.01 9.37
N VAL A 123 -23.09 -12.00 8.52
CA VAL A 123 -24.33 -12.79 8.55
C VAL A 123 -24.42 -13.56 9.86
N ILE A 124 -23.32 -14.15 10.33
CA ILE A 124 -23.21 -14.85 11.61
C ILE A 124 -23.49 -13.87 12.76
N SER A 125 -22.76 -12.76 12.82
CA SER A 125 -22.91 -11.76 13.88
C SER A 125 -24.33 -11.18 13.92
N ARG A 126 -24.95 -10.93 12.76
CA ARG A 126 -26.34 -10.47 12.65
C ARG A 126 -27.32 -11.51 13.18
N ARG A 127 -27.11 -12.79 12.87
CA ARG A 127 -27.95 -13.89 13.35
C ARG A 127 -27.81 -14.07 14.86
N GLU A 128 -26.62 -13.90 15.40
CA GLU A 128 -26.38 -13.95 16.85
C GLU A 128 -27.06 -12.80 17.60
N ARG A 129 -26.89 -11.56 17.14
CA ARG A 129 -27.59 -10.41 17.72
C ARG A 129 -29.11 -10.58 17.66
N ALA A 130 -29.64 -11.04 16.52
CA ALA A 130 -31.07 -11.33 16.40
C ALA A 130 -31.53 -12.38 17.42
N ARG A 131 -30.75 -13.46 17.60
CA ARG A 131 -31.06 -14.51 18.57
C ARG A 131 -31.05 -13.99 20.02
N GLN A 132 -30.06 -13.16 20.36
CA GLN A 132 -29.97 -12.55 21.70
C GLN A 132 -31.17 -11.65 22.00
N VAL A 133 -31.54 -10.79 21.05
CA VAL A 133 -32.72 -9.91 21.19
C VAL A 133 -34.00 -10.74 21.33
N MET A 134 -34.17 -11.80 20.53
CA MET A 134 -35.35 -12.68 20.64
C MET A 134 -35.42 -13.36 22.01
N LYS A 135 -34.29 -13.86 22.55
CA LYS A 135 -34.25 -14.47 23.89
C LYS A 135 -34.59 -13.45 24.99
N TYR A 136 -34.09 -12.22 24.87
CA TYR A 136 -34.41 -11.14 25.80
C TYR A 136 -35.90 -10.76 25.77
N LEU A 137 -36.49 -10.60 24.57
CA LEU A 137 -37.92 -10.32 24.42
C LEU A 137 -38.79 -11.45 24.98
N GLU A 138 -38.38 -12.71 24.82
CA GLU A 138 -39.07 -13.85 25.39
C GLU A 138 -39.03 -13.86 26.93
N GLN A 139 -37.88 -13.54 27.53
CA GLN A 139 -37.75 -13.39 28.98
C GLN A 139 -38.65 -12.26 29.52
N GLN A 140 -38.66 -11.11 28.86
CA GLN A 140 -39.53 -9.97 29.21
C GLN A 140 -41.02 -10.34 29.10
N ARG A 141 -41.39 -11.11 28.07
CA ARG A 141 -42.77 -11.60 27.90
C ARG A 141 -43.18 -12.53 29.05
N VAL A 142 -42.31 -13.44 29.49
CA VAL A 142 -42.57 -14.32 30.64
C VAL A 142 -42.70 -13.53 31.95
N GLN A 143 -42.00 -12.39 32.06
CA GLN A 143 -42.09 -11.48 33.21
C GLN A 143 -43.32 -10.56 33.19
N GLY A 144 -44.20 -10.67 32.18
CA GLY A 144 -45.47 -9.94 32.13
C GLY A 144 -45.41 -8.57 31.46
N THR A 145 -44.31 -8.25 30.75
CA THR A 145 -44.15 -6.98 30.04
C THR A 145 -45.21 -6.82 28.93
N ALA A 146 -45.76 -5.62 28.78
CA ALA A 146 -46.84 -5.34 27.84
C ALA A 146 -46.40 -5.54 26.38
N GLY A 147 -47.27 -6.15 25.55
CA GLY A 147 -46.97 -6.45 24.14
C GLY A 147 -46.55 -5.22 23.30
N GLY A 148 -47.08 -4.04 23.62
CA GLY A 148 -46.71 -2.79 22.95
C GLY A 148 -45.26 -2.37 23.21
N GLU A 149 -44.72 -2.66 24.39
CA GLU A 149 -43.35 -2.31 24.78
C GLU A 149 -42.34 -3.25 24.10
N LEU A 150 -42.63 -4.56 24.11
CA LEU A 150 -41.89 -5.58 23.34
C LEU A 150 -41.81 -5.24 21.84
N THR A 151 -42.92 -4.74 21.28
CA THR A 151 -42.98 -4.33 19.87
C THR A 151 -42.11 -3.11 19.59
N ARG A 152 -42.05 -2.14 20.52
CA ARG A 152 -41.16 -0.96 20.41
C ARG A 152 -39.69 -1.35 20.49
N GLU A 153 -39.33 -2.28 21.39
CA GLU A 153 -37.96 -2.77 21.50
C GLU A 153 -37.51 -3.53 20.24
N TRP A 154 -38.39 -4.36 19.67
CA TRP A 154 -38.12 -5.02 18.38
C TRP A 154 -37.92 -4.00 17.25
N HIS A 155 -38.79 -2.99 17.14
CA HIS A 155 -38.63 -1.92 16.16
C HIS A 155 -37.31 -1.15 16.35
N SER A 156 -36.92 -0.86 17.59
CA SER A 156 -35.64 -0.21 17.88
C SER A 156 -34.45 -1.06 17.43
N TYR A 157 -34.49 -2.37 17.65
CA TYR A 157 -33.47 -3.29 17.15
C TYR A 157 -33.39 -3.29 15.61
N VAL A 158 -34.54 -3.38 14.92
CA VAL A 158 -34.60 -3.37 13.45
C VAL A 158 -34.07 -2.06 12.87
N GLU A 159 -34.39 -0.93 13.50
CA GLU A 159 -33.86 0.38 13.10
C GLU A 159 -32.34 0.44 13.25
N LYS A 160 -31.80 -0.05 14.38
CA LYS A 160 -30.34 -0.16 14.61
C LYS A 160 -29.66 -1.05 13.56
N GLU A 161 -30.22 -2.21 13.24
CA GLU A 161 -29.67 -3.09 12.19
C GLU A 161 -29.72 -2.46 10.78
N THR A 162 -30.79 -1.70 10.52
CA THR A 162 -30.89 -0.91 9.28
C THR A 162 -29.79 0.16 9.24
N GLY A 163 -29.49 0.79 10.38
CA GLY A 163 -28.36 1.71 10.56
C GLY A 163 -27.01 1.05 10.30
N ILE A 164 -26.76 -0.14 10.84
CA ILE A 164 -25.53 -0.92 10.60
C ILE A 164 -25.37 -1.24 9.10
N LEU A 165 -26.43 -1.73 8.45
CA LEU A 165 -26.46 -1.98 7.01
C LEU A 165 -26.23 -0.72 6.18
N ARG A 166 -26.74 0.43 6.63
CA ARG A 166 -26.52 1.72 5.97
C ARG A 166 -25.06 2.13 6.10
N ASN A 167 -24.47 2.05 7.30
CA ASN A 167 -23.07 2.37 7.55
C ASN A 167 -22.09 1.44 6.81
N ARG A 168 -22.48 0.17 6.58
CA ARG A 168 -21.70 -0.75 5.73
C ARG A 168 -21.74 -0.37 4.25
N ARG A 169 -22.84 0.25 3.79
CA ARG A 169 -23.03 0.72 2.41
C ARG A 169 -22.44 2.11 2.15
N LEU A 170 -22.26 2.92 3.20
CA LEU A 170 -21.71 4.26 3.06
C LEU A 170 -20.22 4.18 2.67
N LYS A 171 -19.91 4.78 1.52
CA LYS A 171 -18.52 4.98 1.10
C LYS A 171 -17.90 6.09 1.96
N PRO A 172 -16.64 5.94 2.41
CA PRO A 172 -15.95 7.01 3.13
C PRO A 172 -15.94 8.28 2.29
N LYS A 173 -16.17 9.43 2.94
CA LYS A 173 -16.08 10.75 2.35
C LYS A 173 -15.00 11.55 3.05
N ASN A 174 -14.45 12.56 2.37
CA ASN A 174 -13.46 13.47 2.96
C ASN A 174 -13.96 14.06 4.29
N LYS A 175 -15.24 14.47 4.37
CA LYS A 175 -15.85 15.03 5.60
C LYS A 175 -15.83 14.09 6.82
N ASP A 176 -15.64 12.79 6.61
CA ASP A 176 -15.54 11.80 7.70
C ASP A 176 -14.18 11.85 8.40
N PHE A 177 -13.21 12.60 7.85
CA PHE A 177 -11.88 12.79 8.39
C PHE A 177 -11.72 14.24 8.88
N GLU A 178 -11.22 14.37 10.10
CA GLU A 178 -10.79 15.63 10.70
C GLU A 178 -9.30 15.78 10.44
N MET A 179 -8.92 16.81 9.68
CA MET A 179 -7.53 17.09 9.32
C MET A 179 -6.87 17.78 10.52
N ILE A 180 -5.78 17.22 11.02
CA ILE A 180 -5.07 17.71 12.21
C ILE A 180 -3.92 18.61 11.76
N THR A 181 -2.95 18.05 11.03
CA THR A 181 -1.80 18.81 10.55
C THR A 181 -1.32 18.25 9.23
N GLN A 182 -0.67 19.09 8.42
CA GLN A 182 0.00 18.62 7.20
C GLN A 182 1.35 18.01 7.58
N VAL A 183 1.62 16.79 7.11
CA VAL A 183 2.86 16.04 7.41
C VAL A 183 3.74 15.82 6.19
N GLY A 184 3.22 16.13 4.99
CA GLY A 184 3.99 16.03 3.76
C GLY A 184 3.33 16.72 2.57
N GLN A 185 4.16 17.05 1.59
CA GLN A 185 3.74 17.65 0.33
C GLN A 185 4.42 16.90 -0.82
N GLY A 186 3.61 16.31 -1.70
CA GLY A 186 4.07 15.61 -2.89
C GLY A 186 3.81 16.41 -4.16
N GLY A 187 4.34 15.93 -5.29
CA GLY A 187 4.16 16.57 -6.59
C GLY A 187 2.72 16.55 -7.13
N TYR A 188 1.89 15.63 -6.64
CA TYR A 188 0.53 15.38 -7.13
C TYR A 188 -0.55 15.59 -6.07
N GLY A 189 -0.16 15.99 -4.85
CA GLY A 189 -1.03 15.92 -3.70
C GLY A 189 -0.34 16.19 -2.37
N GLN A 190 -1.10 16.07 -1.30
CA GLN A 190 -0.72 16.45 0.05
C GLN A 190 -0.97 15.30 1.02
N VAL A 191 -0.17 15.19 2.07
CA VAL A 191 -0.34 14.19 3.11
C VAL A 191 -0.64 14.90 4.42
N TYR A 192 -1.75 14.54 5.04
CA TYR A 192 -2.17 15.10 6.32
C TYR A 192 -2.29 14.02 7.37
N LEU A 193 -1.88 14.34 8.59
CA LEU A 193 -2.34 13.62 9.76
C LEU A 193 -3.83 13.91 9.95
N ALA A 194 -4.65 12.88 9.96
CA ALA A 194 -6.09 13.01 10.08
C ALA A 194 -6.66 12.01 11.10
N ARG A 195 -7.78 12.38 11.71
CA ARG A 195 -8.54 11.53 12.63
C ARG A 195 -9.92 11.24 12.03
N LYS A 196 -10.27 9.97 11.91
CA LYS A 196 -11.59 9.57 11.43
C LYS A 196 -12.65 9.84 12.51
N ARG A 197 -13.72 10.57 12.19
CA ARG A 197 -14.66 11.14 13.17
C ARG A 197 -15.42 10.09 14.00
N ASP A 198 -15.85 9.00 13.35
CA ASP A 198 -16.65 7.95 13.96
C ASP A 198 -15.85 7.00 14.87
N THR A 199 -14.65 6.63 14.42
CA THR A 199 -13.78 5.62 15.05
C THR A 199 -12.67 6.24 15.89
N ARG A 200 -12.48 7.56 15.80
CA ARG A 200 -11.34 8.30 16.35
C ARG A 200 -9.97 7.76 15.90
N GLU A 201 -9.94 6.95 14.84
CA GLU A 201 -8.72 6.35 14.31
C GLU A 201 -7.82 7.41 13.67
N ILE A 202 -6.56 7.46 14.12
CA ILE A 202 -5.52 8.30 13.55
C ILE A 202 -4.94 7.62 12.30
N CYS A 203 -4.80 8.39 11.22
CA CYS A 203 -4.27 7.93 9.95
C CYS A 203 -3.51 9.05 9.22
N ALA A 204 -2.61 8.67 8.32
CA ALA A 204 -2.04 9.57 7.33
C ALA A 204 -2.90 9.58 6.07
N LEU A 205 -3.58 10.68 5.78
CA LEU A 205 -4.45 10.85 4.62
C LEU A 205 -3.69 11.53 3.48
N LYS A 206 -3.32 10.74 2.46
CA LYS A 206 -2.73 11.21 1.19
C LYS A 206 -3.86 11.58 0.23
N ILE A 207 -3.96 12.86 -0.12
CA ILE A 207 -4.95 13.45 -1.02
C ILE A 207 -4.26 13.76 -2.35
N LEU A 208 -4.71 13.16 -3.44
CA LEU A 208 -4.11 13.29 -4.76
C LEU A 208 -5.10 13.92 -5.74
N ASN A 209 -4.66 14.92 -6.52
CA ASN A 209 -5.52 15.60 -7.48
C ASN A 209 -5.65 14.77 -8.78
N LYS A 210 -6.88 14.40 -9.15
CA LYS A 210 -7.14 13.56 -10.34
C LYS A 210 -6.68 14.20 -11.64
N LYS A 211 -6.94 15.49 -11.82
CA LYS A 211 -6.55 16.20 -13.04
C LYS A 211 -5.04 16.13 -13.22
N LEU A 212 -4.31 16.37 -12.13
CA LEU A 212 -2.85 16.36 -12.12
C LEU A 212 -2.27 14.97 -12.38
N LEU A 213 -2.87 13.93 -11.80
CA LEU A 213 -2.50 12.54 -12.04
C LEU A 213 -2.69 12.10 -13.50
N VAL A 214 -3.77 12.54 -14.15
CA VAL A 214 -4.03 12.21 -15.55
C VAL A 214 -3.01 12.92 -16.45
N LYS A 215 -2.79 14.22 -16.24
CA LYS A 215 -1.87 15.03 -17.05
C LYS A 215 -0.43 14.54 -17.00
N LEU A 216 -0.01 14.02 -15.85
CA LEU A 216 1.34 13.52 -15.64
C LEU A 216 1.45 12.00 -15.88
N ASN A 217 0.38 11.35 -16.36
CA ASN A 217 0.33 9.93 -16.68
C ASN A 217 0.65 8.98 -15.49
N GLU A 218 0.32 9.42 -14.27
CA GLU A 218 0.64 8.73 -13.01
C GLU A 218 -0.54 7.90 -12.46
N THR A 219 -1.62 7.78 -13.24
CA THR A 219 -2.84 7.09 -12.79
C THR A 219 -2.57 5.61 -12.47
N ASN A 220 -1.73 4.94 -13.27
CA ASN A 220 -1.36 3.54 -13.05
C ASN A 220 -0.47 3.35 -11.80
N HIS A 221 0.37 4.34 -11.49
CA HIS A 221 1.21 4.32 -10.29
C HIS A 221 0.38 4.35 -9.02
N VAL A 222 -0.64 5.22 -8.98
CA VAL A 222 -1.54 5.32 -7.83
C VAL A 222 -2.40 4.06 -7.65
N LEU A 223 -2.86 3.45 -8.74
CA LEU A 223 -3.57 2.17 -8.69
C LEU A 223 -2.68 1.04 -8.17
N THR A 224 -1.42 1.03 -8.60
CA THR A 224 -0.43 0.06 -8.12
C THR A 224 -0.12 0.24 -6.65
N GLU A 225 0.13 1.48 -6.22
CA GLU A 225 0.39 1.83 -4.83
C GLU A 225 -0.75 1.31 -3.96
N ARG A 226 -2.01 1.56 -4.36
CA ARG A 226 -3.19 0.99 -3.72
C ARG A 226 -3.13 -0.54 -3.70
N ASP A 227 -2.85 -1.22 -4.81
CA ASP A 227 -2.85 -2.69 -4.88
C ASP A 227 -1.79 -3.35 -3.98
N ILE A 228 -0.62 -2.73 -3.86
CA ILE A 228 0.43 -3.17 -2.94
C ILE A 228 -0.04 -3.00 -1.51
N LEU A 229 -0.56 -1.81 -1.18
CA LEU A 229 -0.96 -1.49 0.18
C LEU A 229 -2.22 -2.25 0.65
N THR A 230 -3.11 -2.68 -0.26
CA THR A 230 -4.27 -3.52 0.08
C THR A 230 -3.90 -4.97 0.31
N THR A 231 -2.90 -5.48 -0.43
CA THR A 231 -2.50 -6.89 -0.38
C THR A 231 -1.56 -7.19 0.79
N THR A 232 -0.83 -6.19 1.28
CA THR A 232 0.17 -6.41 2.34
C THR A 232 -0.44 -6.61 3.71
N ARG A 233 -0.07 -7.71 4.37
CA ARG A 233 -0.20 -7.91 5.82
C ARG A 233 1.15 -7.86 6.54
N SER A 234 2.21 -7.45 5.83
CA SER A 234 3.57 -7.40 6.35
C SER A 234 3.73 -6.24 7.33
N ASP A 235 4.40 -6.48 8.45
CA ASP A 235 4.75 -5.40 9.37
C ASP A 235 5.82 -4.46 8.82
N TRP A 236 6.55 -4.88 7.78
CA TRP A 236 7.59 -4.10 7.11
C TRP A 236 7.07 -3.05 6.12
N LEU A 237 5.80 -3.15 5.69
CA LEU A 237 5.21 -2.22 4.75
C LEU A 237 4.13 -1.38 5.46
N VAL A 238 3.96 -0.13 5.05
CA VAL A 238 2.85 0.71 5.51
C VAL A 238 1.52 0.09 5.09
N LYS A 239 0.55 0.05 6.01
CA LYS A 239 -0.79 -0.50 5.78
C LYS A 239 -1.75 0.57 5.26
N LEU A 240 -2.52 0.26 4.22
CA LEU A 240 -3.63 1.11 3.77
C LEU A 240 -4.88 0.80 4.59
N LEU A 241 -5.45 1.83 5.21
CA LEU A 241 -6.67 1.77 6.01
C LEU A 241 -7.93 2.04 5.17
N TYR A 242 -7.90 3.03 4.29
CA TYR A 242 -9.05 3.35 3.42
C TYR A 242 -8.56 3.90 2.08
N ALA A 243 -9.23 3.58 0.99
CA ALA A 243 -9.08 4.30 -0.27
C ALA A 243 -10.46 4.75 -0.76
N PHE A 244 -10.60 6.01 -1.13
CA PHE A 244 -11.85 6.54 -1.65
C PHE A 244 -11.58 7.69 -2.62
N GLN A 245 -12.62 8.16 -3.29
CA GLN A 245 -12.49 9.21 -4.29
C GLN A 245 -13.73 10.09 -4.31
N ASP A 246 -13.54 11.34 -4.71
CA ASP A 246 -14.61 12.27 -5.07
C ASP A 246 -14.40 12.74 -6.52
N PRO A 247 -15.21 13.68 -7.07
CA PRO A 247 -15.01 14.13 -8.45
C PRO A 247 -13.62 14.74 -8.75
N ALA A 248 -12.96 15.36 -7.76
CA ALA A 248 -11.71 16.10 -7.96
C ALA A 248 -10.45 15.33 -7.52
N SER A 249 -10.57 14.47 -6.49
CA SER A 249 -9.43 13.92 -5.75
C SER A 249 -9.56 12.43 -5.45
N LEU A 250 -8.41 11.76 -5.33
CA LEU A 250 -8.25 10.44 -4.76
C LEU A 250 -7.71 10.56 -3.33
N TYR A 251 -8.14 9.65 -2.46
CA TYR A 251 -7.78 9.63 -1.05
C TYR A 251 -7.25 8.26 -0.68
N LEU A 252 -6.07 8.23 -0.08
CA LEU A 252 -5.45 7.03 0.52
C LEU A 252 -5.19 7.33 1.99
N ALA A 253 -5.99 6.76 2.88
CA ALA A 253 -5.77 6.81 4.32
C ALA A 253 -4.90 5.61 4.70
N MET A 254 -3.70 5.87 5.22
CA MET A 254 -2.69 4.89 5.60
C MET A 254 -2.50 4.90 7.12
N GLU A 255 -1.88 3.86 7.67
CA GLU A 255 -1.43 3.93 9.07
C GLU A 255 -0.46 5.10 9.25
N PHE A 256 -0.63 5.85 10.34
CA PHE A 256 0.30 6.93 10.68
C PHE A 256 1.55 6.33 11.35
N VAL A 257 2.72 6.72 10.85
CA VAL A 257 4.02 6.26 11.33
C VAL A 257 4.75 7.47 11.93
N PRO A 258 4.78 7.62 13.27
CA PRO A 258 5.06 8.90 13.93
C PRO A 258 6.55 9.28 14.02
N GLY A 259 7.49 8.35 13.83
CA GLY A 259 8.93 8.59 14.00
C GLY A 259 9.60 9.30 12.83
N GLY A 260 8.84 9.86 11.90
CA GLY A 260 9.35 10.50 10.69
C GLY A 260 10.02 9.50 9.73
N ASP A 261 10.87 10.03 8.87
CA ASP A 261 11.58 9.25 7.84
C ASP A 261 13.09 9.15 8.10
N TYR A 262 13.73 8.15 7.50
CA TYR A 262 15.14 7.86 7.70
C TYR A 262 16.07 8.97 7.18
N ARG A 263 15.65 9.80 6.21
CA ARG A 263 16.44 10.98 5.81
C ARG A 263 16.56 11.96 6.96
N THR A 264 15.46 12.23 7.64
CA THR A 264 15.44 13.15 8.79
C THR A 264 16.37 12.64 9.90
N LEU A 265 16.36 11.33 10.16
CA LEU A 265 17.33 10.70 11.08
C LEU A 265 18.79 10.93 10.64
N LEU A 266 19.11 10.74 9.35
CA LEU A 266 20.46 10.98 8.82
C LEU A 266 20.88 12.45 8.87
N ILE A 267 19.96 13.40 8.62
CA ILE A 267 20.25 14.83 8.70
C ILE A 267 20.63 15.22 10.14
N ASN A 268 19.87 14.72 11.12
CA ASN A 268 20.07 15.03 12.53
C ASN A 268 21.34 14.38 13.10
N THR A 269 21.58 13.10 12.76
CA THR A 269 22.76 12.37 13.25
C THR A 269 24.03 12.64 12.44
N ARG A 270 23.92 13.20 11.22
CA ARG A 270 24.96 13.36 10.19
C ARG A 270 25.49 12.06 9.62
N PHE A 271 25.82 11.10 10.48
CA PHE A 271 26.23 9.74 10.13
C PHE A 271 25.93 8.81 11.31
N LEU A 272 25.81 7.52 11.02
CA LEU A 272 25.52 6.49 12.01
C LEU A 272 26.76 5.67 12.34
N GLN A 273 26.83 5.21 13.58
CA GLN A 273 27.81 4.21 13.98
C GLN A 273 27.54 2.88 13.24
N ALA A 274 28.59 2.12 12.96
CA ALA A 274 28.49 0.90 12.18
C ALA A 274 27.46 -0.13 12.70
N PRO A 275 27.27 -0.34 14.02
CA PRO A 275 26.20 -1.21 14.52
C PRO A 275 24.79 -0.68 14.23
N HIS A 276 24.57 0.64 14.35
CA HIS A 276 23.27 1.26 14.06
C HIS A 276 22.94 1.21 12.57
N ALA A 277 23.92 1.52 11.71
CA ALA A 277 23.77 1.38 10.27
C ALA A 277 23.50 -0.08 9.86
N ARG A 278 24.13 -1.06 10.54
CA ARG A 278 23.86 -2.49 10.33
C ARG A 278 22.42 -2.87 10.70
N PHE A 279 21.92 -2.38 11.83
CA PHE A 279 20.54 -2.62 12.25
C PHE A 279 19.55 -2.11 11.20
N TYR A 280 19.63 -0.83 10.83
CA TYR A 280 18.68 -0.23 9.89
C TYR A 280 18.78 -0.83 8.49
N ILE A 281 19.99 -1.06 7.97
CA ILE A 281 20.11 -1.68 6.64
C ILE A 281 19.57 -3.12 6.63
N SER A 282 19.72 -3.88 7.72
CA SER A 282 19.09 -5.20 7.85
C SER A 282 17.57 -5.12 7.76
N GLU A 283 16.95 -4.17 8.45
CA GLU A 283 15.50 -3.96 8.39
C GLU A 283 15.03 -3.50 7.00
N MET A 284 15.79 -2.62 6.36
CA MET A 284 15.51 -2.17 5.00
C MET A 284 15.54 -3.33 4.01
N PHE A 285 16.51 -4.26 4.13
CA PHE A 285 16.51 -5.47 3.31
C PHE A 285 15.29 -6.35 3.56
N CYS A 286 14.84 -6.53 4.81
CA CYS A 286 13.61 -7.26 5.10
C CYS A 286 12.37 -6.60 4.50
N ALA A 287 12.29 -5.27 4.55
CA ALA A 287 11.16 -4.54 3.96
C ALA A 287 11.11 -4.63 2.44
N VAL A 288 12.28 -4.51 1.79
CA VAL A 288 12.41 -4.67 0.35
C VAL A 288 12.13 -6.12 -0.07
N ASP A 289 12.61 -7.11 0.68
CA ASP A 289 12.31 -8.53 0.42
C ASP A 289 10.81 -8.82 0.54
N ALA A 290 10.13 -8.25 1.54
CA ALA A 290 8.68 -8.37 1.67
C ALA A 290 7.93 -7.81 0.43
N LEU A 291 8.42 -6.70 -0.15
CA LEU A 291 7.89 -6.15 -1.39
C LEU A 291 8.19 -7.06 -2.60
N HIS A 292 9.41 -7.59 -2.69
CA HIS A 292 9.86 -8.49 -3.77
C HIS A 292 9.11 -9.81 -3.76
N GLN A 293 8.77 -10.36 -2.59
CA GLN A 293 7.94 -11.56 -2.45
C GLN A 293 6.51 -11.37 -2.97
N LEU A 294 5.98 -10.13 -2.92
CA LEU A 294 4.71 -9.76 -3.56
C LEU A 294 4.84 -9.59 -5.10
N GLY A 295 6.05 -9.74 -5.63
CA GLY A 295 6.39 -9.63 -7.04
C GLY A 295 6.47 -8.19 -7.52
N TYR A 296 6.75 -7.22 -6.64
CA TYR A 296 6.97 -5.83 -6.98
C TYR A 296 8.44 -5.45 -6.77
N THR A 297 8.94 -4.49 -7.53
CA THR A 297 10.27 -3.89 -7.35
C THR A 297 10.05 -2.42 -7.11
N HIS A 298 10.68 -1.83 -6.10
CA HIS A 298 10.42 -0.44 -5.72
C HIS A 298 10.94 0.58 -6.76
N ARG A 299 12.17 0.38 -7.26
CA ARG A 299 12.86 1.13 -8.33
C ARG A 299 13.28 2.56 -8.04
N ASP A 300 12.79 3.16 -6.96
CA ASP A 300 13.17 4.51 -6.53
C ASP A 300 13.41 4.56 -5.01
N LEU A 301 14.13 3.56 -4.48
CA LEU A 301 14.42 3.53 -3.04
C LEU A 301 15.36 4.66 -2.66
N LYS A 302 14.94 5.42 -1.66
CA LYS A 302 15.71 6.50 -1.03
C LYS A 302 15.38 6.57 0.47
N PRO A 303 16.20 7.28 1.29
CA PRO A 303 15.98 7.39 2.72
C PRO A 303 14.55 7.82 3.13
N GLU A 304 13.89 8.67 2.35
CA GLU A 304 12.52 9.15 2.63
C GLU A 304 11.45 8.05 2.55
N ASN A 305 11.70 6.96 1.81
CA ASN A 305 10.73 5.87 1.71
C ASN A 305 10.73 4.98 2.96
N PHE A 306 11.71 5.11 3.83
CA PHE A 306 11.83 4.31 5.05
C PHE A 306 11.37 5.14 6.25
N LEU A 307 10.15 4.89 6.71
CA LEU A 307 9.58 5.51 7.90
C LEU A 307 9.97 4.75 9.16
N ILE A 308 10.04 5.45 10.30
CA ILE A 308 10.37 4.89 11.61
C ILE A 308 9.10 4.84 12.45
N ASP A 309 8.69 3.64 12.90
CA ASP A 309 7.52 3.49 13.76
C ASP A 309 7.77 3.96 15.20
N SER A 310 6.72 3.99 16.02
CA SER A 310 6.80 4.44 17.42
C SER A 310 7.76 3.63 18.28
N ARG A 311 8.15 2.43 17.83
CA ARG A 311 9.11 1.57 18.52
C ARG A 311 10.54 1.75 17.98
N GLY A 312 10.73 2.50 16.90
CA GLY A 312 12.03 2.72 16.26
C GLY A 312 12.33 1.79 15.08
N HIS A 313 11.38 0.96 14.63
CA HIS A 313 11.58 0.00 13.53
C HIS A 313 11.17 0.57 12.17
N ILE A 314 11.79 0.08 11.11
CA ILE A 314 11.56 0.55 9.74
C ILE A 314 10.26 -0.02 9.14
N LYS A 315 9.53 0.86 8.44
CA LYS A 315 8.43 0.56 7.53
C LYS A 315 8.67 1.23 6.18
N LEU A 316 8.51 0.49 5.09
CA LEU A 316 8.62 1.01 3.73
C LEU A 316 7.28 1.63 3.28
N THR A 317 7.36 2.80 2.64
CA THR A 317 6.22 3.56 2.09
C THR A 317 6.48 3.99 0.64
N ASP A 318 5.45 4.60 0.02
CA ASP A 318 5.49 5.26 -1.30
C ASP A 318 5.83 4.35 -2.50
N PHE A 319 4.94 3.38 -2.75
CA PHE A 319 5.11 2.35 -3.78
C PHE A 319 4.72 2.78 -5.21
N GLY A 320 4.62 4.08 -5.49
CA GLY A 320 4.06 4.59 -6.75
C GLY A 320 4.75 4.02 -8.00
N LEU A 321 6.07 3.82 -7.96
CA LEU A 321 6.85 3.35 -9.12
C LEU A 321 7.00 1.83 -9.18
N ALA A 322 6.36 1.11 -8.25
CA ALA A 322 6.65 -0.29 -8.02
C ALA A 322 6.01 -1.26 -9.05
N ALA A 323 5.07 -0.78 -9.86
CA ALA A 323 4.54 -1.53 -11.00
C ALA A 323 5.36 -1.24 -12.23
N GLY A 324 5.91 -2.29 -12.83
CA GLY A 324 6.06 -2.50 -14.28
C GLY A 324 6.60 -1.37 -15.16
N THR A 325 5.92 -0.23 -15.20
CA THR A 325 6.15 0.93 -16.03
C THR A 325 6.58 2.11 -15.17
N VAL A 326 7.87 2.30 -14.92
CA VAL A 326 8.33 3.65 -14.57
C VAL A 326 7.92 4.56 -15.73
N SER A 327 7.42 5.77 -15.46
CA SER A 327 7.05 6.73 -16.51
C SER A 327 8.18 6.83 -17.53
N MET A 328 7.91 6.40 -18.77
CA MET A 328 8.89 6.43 -19.85
C MET A 328 9.42 7.83 -20.09
N GLU A 329 8.58 8.85 -19.87
CA GLU A 329 8.97 10.26 -19.94
C GLU A 329 10.02 10.62 -18.88
N ARG A 330 9.90 10.10 -17.66
CA ARG A 330 10.89 10.35 -16.59
C ARG A 330 12.21 9.67 -16.93
N ILE A 331 12.19 8.41 -17.38
CA ILE A 331 13.41 7.71 -17.82
C ILE A 331 14.05 8.43 -19.02
N GLU A 332 13.26 8.83 -20.01
CA GLU A 332 13.78 9.54 -21.18
C GLU A 332 14.39 10.89 -20.79
N SER A 333 13.75 11.65 -19.88
CA SER A 333 14.32 12.90 -19.37
C SER A 333 15.67 12.70 -18.66
N MET A 334 15.83 11.59 -17.93
CA MET A 334 17.10 11.25 -17.27
C MET A 334 18.16 10.82 -18.26
N LYS A 335 17.77 10.07 -19.30
CA LYS A 335 18.65 9.64 -20.36
C LYS A 335 19.15 10.83 -21.18
N ILE A 336 18.28 11.79 -21.52
CA ILE A 336 18.65 13.05 -22.18
C ILE A 336 19.66 13.80 -21.32
N ARG A 337 19.40 13.96 -20.02
CA ARG A 337 20.38 14.58 -19.11
C ARG A 337 21.71 13.84 -19.07
N LEU A 338 21.70 12.50 -19.04
CA LEU A 338 22.92 11.69 -19.12
C LEU A 338 23.67 11.88 -20.43
N GLU A 339 22.98 12.17 -21.53
CA GLU A 339 23.56 12.48 -22.85
C GLU A 339 24.13 13.91 -22.90
N GLU A 340 23.41 14.89 -22.34
CA GLU A 340 23.87 16.28 -22.20
C GLU A 340 25.14 16.36 -21.34
N VAL A 341 25.19 15.62 -20.23
CA VAL A 341 26.37 15.59 -19.36
C VAL A 341 27.60 15.05 -20.10
N LYS A 342 27.45 14.20 -21.13
CA LYS A 342 28.59 13.69 -21.90
C LYS A 342 29.32 14.76 -22.70
N THR A 343 28.63 15.85 -23.04
CA THR A 343 29.19 16.93 -23.87
C THR A 343 29.82 18.04 -23.05
N LEU A 344 29.67 17.98 -21.71
CA LEU A 344 30.28 18.93 -20.79
C LEU A 344 31.69 18.49 -20.41
N ASP A 345 32.61 19.45 -20.34
CA ASP A 345 33.96 19.23 -19.82
C ASP A 345 33.95 19.28 -18.29
N PHE A 346 34.32 18.16 -17.67
CA PHE A 346 34.51 18.06 -16.23
C PHE A 346 36.00 17.94 -15.89
N PRO A 347 36.44 18.51 -14.75
CA PRO A 347 37.79 18.28 -14.26
C PRO A 347 38.03 16.79 -14.02
N LYS A 348 39.28 16.33 -14.14
CA LYS A 348 39.65 14.96 -13.80
C LYS A 348 39.20 14.64 -12.38
N PHE A 349 38.71 13.42 -12.18
CA PHE A 349 38.30 12.96 -10.86
C PHE A 349 39.49 12.99 -9.89
N GLU A 350 39.35 13.77 -8.83
CA GLU A 350 40.29 13.84 -7.72
C GLU A 350 39.66 13.28 -6.45
N GLU A 351 40.39 12.40 -5.76
CA GLU A 351 39.92 11.84 -4.49
C GLU A 351 40.01 12.92 -3.42
N LYS A 352 38.84 13.36 -2.93
CA LYS A 352 38.71 14.35 -1.86
C LYS A 352 38.62 13.66 -0.50
N SER A 353 39.07 14.35 0.54
CA SER A 353 38.92 13.87 1.92
C SER A 353 37.44 13.68 2.28
N MET A 354 37.16 12.85 3.30
CA MET A 354 35.80 12.63 3.77
C MET A 354 35.14 13.94 4.24
N THR A 355 35.90 14.80 4.93
CA THR A 355 35.41 16.09 5.43
C THR A 355 35.01 17.04 4.29
N ASP A 356 35.82 17.10 3.23
CA ASP A 356 35.53 17.94 2.07
C ASP A 356 34.28 17.46 1.33
N ARG A 357 34.15 16.13 1.19
CA ARG A 357 32.95 15.53 0.57
C ARG A 357 31.69 15.81 1.38
N ARG A 358 31.76 15.74 2.71
CA ARG A 358 30.65 16.11 3.61
C ARG A 358 30.26 17.57 3.47
N GLN A 359 31.23 18.48 3.44
CA GLN A 359 30.97 19.91 3.29
C GLN A 359 30.35 20.23 1.93
N MET A 360 30.90 19.65 0.85
CA MET A 360 30.36 19.79 -0.50
C MET A 360 28.92 19.28 -0.57
N TYR A 361 28.64 18.12 0.01
CA TYR A 361 27.30 17.54 0.02
C TYR A 361 26.30 18.37 0.84
N LYS A 362 26.74 18.87 2.00
CA LYS A 362 25.93 19.80 2.82
C LYS A 362 25.62 21.08 2.05
N LYS A 363 26.61 21.64 1.36
CA LYS A 363 26.44 22.85 0.55
C LYS A 363 25.48 22.60 -0.62
N LEU A 364 25.64 21.50 -1.36
CA LEU A 364 24.73 21.12 -2.44
C LEU A 364 23.27 21.04 -1.95
N ARG A 365 23.04 20.41 -0.79
CA ARG A 365 21.70 20.31 -0.20
C ARG A 365 21.15 21.63 0.36
N ALA A 366 22.01 22.57 0.71
CA ALA A 366 21.60 23.90 1.19
C ALA A 366 21.30 24.85 0.01
N ASP A 367 22.11 24.79 -1.04
CA ASP A 367 21.99 25.61 -2.23
C ASP A 367 20.84 25.14 -3.13
N ASP A 368 20.60 23.82 -3.20
CA ASP A 368 19.45 23.23 -3.89
C ASP A 368 18.38 22.81 -2.87
N VAL A 369 17.56 23.78 -2.47
CA VAL A 369 16.39 23.58 -1.58
C VAL A 369 15.46 22.47 -2.13
N ASN A 370 15.47 22.25 -3.45
CA ASN A 370 14.67 21.26 -4.15
C ASN A 370 15.38 19.90 -4.35
N TYR A 371 16.57 19.69 -3.77
CA TYR A 371 17.33 18.44 -3.93
C TYR A 371 16.53 17.20 -3.50
N ALA A 372 15.60 17.36 -2.55
CA ALA A 372 14.70 16.30 -2.08
C ALA A 372 13.42 16.14 -2.93
N SER A 373 12.99 17.19 -3.64
CA SER A 373 11.72 17.28 -4.37
C SER A 373 11.87 17.26 -5.90
N SER A 374 13.10 17.19 -6.41
CA SER A 374 13.40 17.12 -7.85
C SER A 374 12.63 15.97 -8.53
N THR A 375 11.76 16.35 -9.47
CA THR A 375 10.83 15.49 -10.23
C THR A 375 11.52 14.36 -11.02
N VAL A 376 12.84 14.44 -11.15
CA VAL A 376 13.64 13.49 -11.92
C VAL A 376 14.04 12.28 -11.07
N GLY A 377 13.78 12.30 -9.75
CA GLY A 377 14.33 11.35 -8.81
C GLY A 377 15.64 11.83 -8.23
N SER A 378 16.08 11.18 -7.16
CA SER A 378 17.41 11.40 -6.61
C SER A 378 18.40 10.47 -7.34
N PRO A 379 19.15 10.95 -8.36
CA PRO A 379 20.14 10.12 -9.07
C PRO A 379 21.18 9.49 -8.13
N ASP A 380 21.33 10.04 -6.92
CA ASP A 380 22.13 9.52 -5.83
C ASP A 380 21.95 8.02 -5.52
N TYR A 381 20.73 7.50 -5.67
CA TYR A 381 20.39 6.12 -5.28
C TYR A 381 19.95 5.26 -6.46
N MET A 382 19.77 5.84 -7.65
CA MET A 382 19.30 5.10 -8.82
C MET A 382 20.44 4.32 -9.47
N ALA A 383 20.17 3.06 -9.84
CA ALA A 383 21.12 2.26 -10.59
C ALA A 383 21.25 2.79 -12.03
N LEU A 384 22.46 2.73 -12.60
CA LEU A 384 22.74 3.29 -13.92
C LEU A 384 21.86 2.66 -15.02
N GLU A 385 21.58 1.36 -14.94
CA GLU A 385 20.73 0.65 -15.90
C GLU A 385 19.26 1.13 -15.89
N VAL A 386 18.78 1.69 -14.77
CA VAL A 386 17.44 2.30 -14.69
C VAL A 386 17.43 3.62 -15.44
N LEU A 387 18.50 4.41 -15.30
CA LEU A 387 18.63 5.71 -15.98
C LEU A 387 18.85 5.55 -17.49
N GLU A 388 19.53 4.50 -17.91
CA GLU A 388 19.80 4.21 -19.32
C GLU A 388 18.62 3.51 -20.05
N ALA A 389 17.48 3.32 -19.38
CA ALA A 389 16.33 2.59 -19.92
C ALA A 389 16.66 1.14 -20.35
N LYS A 390 17.69 0.53 -19.77
CA LYS A 390 18.08 -0.86 -20.08
C LYS A 390 17.12 -1.84 -19.39
N ASN A 391 17.13 -3.10 -19.82
CA ASN A 391 16.43 -4.14 -19.08
C ASN A 391 17.07 -4.31 -17.70
N TYR A 392 16.25 -4.17 -16.65
CA TYR A 392 16.65 -4.33 -15.26
C TYR A 392 15.68 -5.26 -14.53
N ASP A 393 16.13 -5.79 -13.39
CA ASP A 393 15.35 -6.66 -12.51
C ASP A 393 15.27 -6.06 -11.10
N PHE A 394 14.77 -6.83 -10.13
CA PHE A 394 14.58 -6.35 -8.76
C PHE A 394 15.88 -5.95 -8.04
N THR A 395 17.05 -6.34 -8.56
CA THR A 395 18.35 -6.04 -7.93
C THR A 395 18.75 -4.57 -8.05
N VAL A 396 18.01 -3.74 -8.79
CA VAL A 396 18.18 -2.27 -8.75
C VAL A 396 17.91 -1.71 -7.36
N ASP A 397 17.00 -2.32 -6.59
CA ASP A 397 16.73 -1.92 -5.21
C ASP A 397 17.94 -2.19 -4.30
N TYR A 398 18.72 -3.23 -4.60
CA TYR A 398 19.94 -3.55 -3.83
C TYR A 398 21.05 -2.53 -4.09
N TRP A 399 21.13 -1.97 -5.29
CA TRP A 399 22.02 -0.83 -5.57
C TRP A 399 21.66 0.37 -4.70
N SER A 400 20.38 0.73 -4.66
CA SER A 400 19.88 1.83 -3.84
C SER A 400 20.17 1.62 -2.35
N LEU A 401 19.95 0.41 -1.83
CA LEU A 401 20.32 0.04 -0.45
C LEU A 401 21.84 0.17 -0.20
N GLY A 402 22.67 -0.16 -1.19
CA GLY A 402 24.12 0.07 -1.13
C GLY A 402 24.47 1.55 -1.00
N CYS A 403 23.82 2.41 -1.78
CA CYS A 403 23.99 3.87 -1.68
C CYS A 403 23.53 4.40 -0.32
N ILE A 404 22.38 3.95 0.19
CA ILE A 404 21.85 4.34 1.51
C ILE A 404 22.78 3.89 2.63
N LEU A 405 23.32 2.67 2.58
CA LEU A 405 24.29 2.19 3.56
C LEU A 405 25.56 3.05 3.55
N PHE A 406 26.07 3.37 2.37
CA PHE A 406 27.23 4.24 2.22
C PHE A 406 26.95 5.62 2.84
N GLU A 407 25.85 6.28 2.47
CA GLU A 407 25.46 7.58 3.05
C GLU A 407 25.30 7.49 4.57
N SER A 408 24.68 6.43 5.08
CA SER A 408 24.50 6.22 6.52
C SER A 408 25.82 6.18 7.28
N LEU A 409 26.89 5.65 6.68
CA LEU A 409 28.19 5.51 7.34
C LEU A 409 29.07 6.74 7.22
N VAL A 410 28.96 7.51 6.12
CA VAL A 410 29.90 8.62 5.85
C VAL A 410 29.23 9.99 5.73
N GLY A 411 27.91 10.08 5.68
CA GLY A 411 27.14 11.32 5.65
C GLY A 411 27.05 12.01 4.28
N TYR A 412 27.39 11.30 3.19
CA TYR A 412 27.20 11.75 1.80
C TYR A 412 27.00 10.56 0.86
N THR A 413 26.36 10.77 -0.28
CA THR A 413 26.08 9.68 -1.24
C THR A 413 27.32 9.31 -2.06
N PRO A 414 27.46 8.06 -2.54
CA PRO A 414 28.68 7.63 -3.25
C PRO A 414 29.07 8.53 -4.43
N PHE A 415 28.07 9.08 -5.11
CA PHE A 415 28.23 9.80 -6.37
C PHE A 415 27.99 11.32 -6.25
N SER A 416 27.73 11.86 -5.05
CA SER A 416 27.50 13.29 -4.85
C SER A 416 28.64 14.16 -5.42
N GLY A 417 28.31 15.09 -6.32
CA GLY A 417 29.22 16.11 -6.83
C GLY A 417 29.01 17.48 -6.17
N SER A 418 29.67 18.51 -6.70
CA SER A 418 29.44 19.92 -6.33
C SER A 418 28.21 20.52 -7.02
N SER A 419 27.66 19.83 -8.00
CA SER A 419 26.44 20.19 -8.74
C SER A 419 25.71 18.92 -9.16
N THR A 420 24.45 19.05 -9.52
CA THR A 420 23.63 17.93 -10.03
C THR A 420 24.25 17.29 -11.28
N ASN A 421 24.79 18.10 -12.20
CA ASN A 421 25.48 17.59 -13.40
C ASN A 421 26.74 16.78 -13.05
N GLN A 422 27.51 17.23 -12.06
CA GLN A 422 28.66 16.48 -11.57
C GLN A 422 28.23 15.16 -10.93
N THR A 423 27.08 15.11 -10.23
CA THR A 423 26.52 13.86 -9.69
C THR A 423 26.18 12.87 -10.80
N TYR A 424 25.57 13.33 -11.90
CA TYR A 424 25.31 12.49 -13.08
C TYR A 424 26.60 11.97 -13.73
N GLU A 425 27.62 12.81 -13.88
CA GLU A 425 28.92 12.38 -14.43
C GLU A 425 29.61 11.37 -13.51
N ASN A 426 29.59 11.61 -12.21
CA ASN A 426 30.13 10.70 -11.21
C ASN A 426 29.46 9.32 -11.26
N LEU A 427 28.13 9.30 -11.44
CA LEU A 427 27.35 8.08 -11.58
C LEU A 427 27.65 7.36 -12.90
N ARG A 428 27.84 8.09 -14.00
CA ARG A 428 28.27 7.50 -15.27
C ARG A 428 29.65 6.82 -15.13
N CYS A 429 30.57 7.48 -14.43
CA CYS A 429 31.92 7.00 -14.16
C CYS A 429 32.03 6.22 -12.82
N TRP A 430 30.94 5.60 -12.34
CA TRP A 430 30.86 5.04 -10.99
C TRP A 430 31.98 4.07 -10.62
N LYS A 431 32.49 3.27 -11.56
CA LYS A 431 33.60 2.33 -11.32
C LYS A 431 34.90 3.03 -10.91
N GLN A 432 35.11 4.25 -11.41
CA GLN A 432 36.25 5.09 -11.06
C GLN A 432 35.97 5.86 -9.77
N VAL A 433 34.75 6.35 -9.59
CA VAL A 433 34.36 7.22 -8.47
C VAL A 433 34.11 6.47 -7.16
N LEU A 434 33.60 5.24 -7.21
CA LEU A 434 33.30 4.42 -6.04
C LEU A 434 34.60 3.97 -5.37
N LYS A 435 35.04 4.75 -4.38
CA LYS A 435 36.23 4.49 -3.56
C LYS A 435 35.83 4.40 -2.09
N ARG A 436 36.56 3.55 -1.35
CA ARG A 436 36.39 3.42 0.09
C ARG A 436 36.91 4.68 0.78
N PRO A 437 36.06 5.47 1.46
CA PRO A 437 36.48 6.74 2.03
C PRO A 437 37.59 6.57 3.07
N ARG A 438 38.50 7.53 3.11
CA ARG A 438 39.55 7.65 4.12
C ARG A 438 39.29 8.84 5.03
N CYS A 439 39.54 8.64 6.31
CA CYS A 439 39.59 9.71 7.29
C CYS A 439 40.90 10.51 7.13
N ASP A 440 40.97 11.69 7.75
CA ASP A 440 42.13 12.59 7.67
C ASP A 440 43.43 11.94 8.18
N ASN A 441 43.32 10.94 9.05
CA ASN A 441 44.44 10.12 9.55
C ASN A 441 44.85 8.98 8.59
N GLY A 442 44.31 8.95 7.36
CA GLY A 442 44.61 7.94 6.34
C GLY A 442 43.93 6.58 6.54
N ARG A 443 43.24 6.34 7.67
CA ARG A 443 42.50 5.09 7.90
C ARG A 443 41.20 5.05 7.11
N TYR A 444 40.76 3.86 6.72
CA TYR A 444 39.47 3.70 6.09
C TYR A 444 38.30 3.98 7.05
N ALA A 445 37.25 4.59 6.51
CA ALA A 445 36.07 5.03 7.27
C ALA A 445 35.26 3.89 7.92
N PHE A 446 35.27 2.71 7.30
CA PHE A 446 34.55 1.53 7.78
C PHE A 446 35.28 0.26 7.36
N SER A 447 34.96 -0.87 7.99
CA SER A 447 35.67 -2.16 7.89
C SER A 447 35.63 -2.85 6.51
N ASP A 448 36.49 -3.85 6.31
CA ASP A 448 36.58 -4.60 5.04
C ASP A 448 35.28 -5.35 4.74
N ARG A 449 34.65 -5.94 5.77
CA ARG A 449 33.33 -6.60 5.63
C ARG A 449 32.23 -5.64 5.17
N THR A 450 32.31 -4.37 5.57
CA THR A 450 31.37 -3.33 5.15
C THR A 450 31.62 -2.97 3.69
N TRP A 451 32.88 -2.81 3.30
CA TRP A 451 33.25 -2.49 1.93
C TRP A 451 32.92 -3.63 0.94
N ASP A 452 33.13 -4.88 1.33
CA ASP A 452 32.73 -6.06 0.55
C ASP A 452 31.21 -6.09 0.32
N LEU A 453 30.39 -5.74 1.32
CA LEU A 453 28.96 -5.60 1.11
C LEU A 453 28.62 -4.46 0.13
N ILE A 454 29.14 -3.25 0.36
CA ILE A 454 28.85 -2.07 -0.48
C ILE A 454 29.22 -2.35 -1.95
N THR A 455 30.38 -2.94 -2.21
CA THR A 455 30.86 -3.24 -3.57
C THR A 455 30.12 -4.39 -4.26
N ARG A 456 29.41 -5.25 -3.52
CA ARG A 456 28.51 -6.27 -4.08
C ARG A 456 27.07 -5.78 -4.28
N LEU A 457 26.70 -4.67 -3.63
CA LEU A 457 25.42 -3.99 -3.82
C LEU A 457 25.50 -2.97 -4.96
N ILE A 458 26.53 -2.12 -4.92
CA ILE A 458 26.84 -1.13 -5.96
C ILE A 458 27.77 -1.78 -6.98
N ALA A 459 27.21 -2.67 -7.79
CA ALA A 459 27.92 -3.50 -8.77
C ALA A 459 27.18 -3.57 -10.10
N ASP A 460 27.87 -4.03 -11.15
CA ASP A 460 27.23 -4.37 -12.43
C ASP A 460 26.13 -5.43 -12.20
N PRO A 461 25.01 -5.41 -12.95
CA PRO A 461 23.87 -6.31 -12.73
C PRO A 461 24.23 -7.81 -12.67
N MET A 462 25.24 -8.24 -13.42
CA MET A 462 25.71 -9.63 -13.45
C MET A 462 26.47 -10.04 -12.18
N SER A 463 27.15 -9.10 -11.53
CA SER A 463 27.97 -9.34 -10.33
C SER A 463 27.26 -8.96 -9.02
N ARG A 464 26.15 -8.22 -9.11
CA ARG A 464 25.36 -7.75 -7.98
C ARG A 464 24.72 -8.92 -7.22
N LEU A 465 24.53 -8.78 -5.91
CA LEU A 465 23.76 -9.75 -5.13
C LEU A 465 22.37 -9.98 -5.75
N ARG A 466 21.97 -11.24 -5.87
CA ARG A 466 20.76 -11.66 -6.62
C ARG A 466 19.64 -12.23 -5.74
N SER A 467 19.84 -12.36 -4.43
CA SER A 467 18.81 -12.88 -3.54
C SER A 467 19.02 -12.41 -2.10
N PHE A 468 17.92 -12.29 -1.36
CA PHE A 468 17.97 -11.98 0.06
C PHE A 468 18.75 -13.04 0.86
N GLU A 469 18.68 -14.31 0.44
CA GLU A 469 19.49 -15.39 1.04
C GLU A 469 21.00 -15.14 0.92
N HIS A 470 21.46 -14.64 -0.23
CA HIS A 470 22.87 -14.27 -0.39
C HIS A 470 23.23 -13.07 0.48
N VAL A 471 22.34 -12.09 0.61
CA VAL A 471 22.53 -10.94 1.50
C VAL A 471 22.72 -11.41 2.94
N ARG A 472 21.84 -12.27 3.46
CA ARG A 472 21.92 -12.79 4.84
C ARG A 472 23.24 -13.51 5.15
N LYS A 473 23.82 -14.19 4.17
CA LYS A 473 25.09 -14.93 4.30
C LYS A 473 26.36 -14.06 4.28
N MET A 474 26.24 -12.77 3.96
CA MET A 474 27.39 -11.87 3.93
C MET A 474 27.97 -11.66 5.33
N LYS A 475 29.31 -11.61 5.43
CA LYS A 475 30.03 -11.38 6.71
C LYS A 475 29.61 -10.11 7.45
N TYR A 476 29.08 -9.13 6.73
CA TYR A 476 28.55 -7.90 7.31
C TYR A 476 27.37 -8.15 8.28
N PHE A 477 26.58 -9.19 8.04
CA PHE A 477 25.37 -9.53 8.80
C PHE A 477 25.57 -10.70 9.77
N ALA A 478 26.81 -11.15 10.00
CA ALA A 478 27.10 -12.30 10.87
C ALA A 478 26.55 -12.18 12.30
N GLU A 479 26.32 -10.95 12.77
CA GLU A 479 25.81 -10.62 14.10
C GLU A 479 24.28 -10.42 14.13
N ILE A 480 23.59 -10.51 12.99
CA ILE A 480 22.17 -10.18 12.87
C ILE A 480 21.31 -11.44 12.82
N ALA A 481 20.38 -11.56 13.77
CA ALA A 481 19.32 -12.56 13.75
C ALA A 481 18.09 -11.99 13.01
N PHE A 482 17.96 -12.30 11.71
CA PHE A 482 16.90 -11.75 10.86
C PHE A 482 15.49 -12.19 11.29
N GLU A 483 15.36 -13.37 11.91
CA GLU A 483 14.09 -13.95 12.34
C GLU A 483 13.43 -13.14 13.48
N ASN A 484 14.25 -12.54 14.35
CA ASN A 484 13.80 -11.82 15.53
C ASN A 484 14.12 -10.31 15.46
N LEU A 485 14.43 -9.78 14.27
CA LEU A 485 14.93 -8.41 14.09
C LEU A 485 13.99 -7.35 14.69
N ARG A 486 12.67 -7.52 14.52
CA ARG A 486 11.62 -6.66 15.11
C ARG A 486 11.44 -6.77 16.63
N SER A 487 12.15 -7.69 17.28
CA SER A 487 12.16 -7.84 18.74
C SER A 487 13.41 -7.24 19.37
N ILE A 488 14.44 -6.92 18.56
CA ILE A 488 15.67 -6.29 19.03
C ILE A 488 15.39 -4.80 19.29
N SER A 489 15.93 -4.25 20.38
CA SER A 489 15.81 -2.83 20.69
C SER A 489 16.46 -1.97 19.60
N PRO A 490 15.72 -1.06 18.94
CA PRO A 490 16.30 -0.19 17.92
C PRO A 490 17.30 0.82 18.49
N PRO A 491 18.25 1.30 17.66
CA PRO A 491 19.22 2.33 18.06
C PRO A 491 18.59 3.67 18.43
N PHE A 492 17.48 4.02 17.79
CA PHE A 492 16.73 5.24 18.03
C PHE A 492 15.25 4.88 18.19
N ILE A 493 14.67 5.31 19.31
CA ILE A 493 13.25 5.19 19.61
C ILE A 493 12.71 6.62 19.68
N PRO A 494 11.73 7.00 18.83
CA PRO A 494 11.13 8.32 18.85
C PRO A 494 10.55 8.64 20.23
N GLN A 495 10.91 9.80 20.78
CA GLN A 495 10.24 10.36 21.96
C GLN A 495 9.01 11.11 21.47
N LEU A 496 7.83 10.58 21.75
CA LEU A 496 6.55 11.11 21.31
C LEU A 496 5.74 11.59 22.50
N ASP A 497 5.16 12.79 22.40
CA ASP A 497 4.30 13.35 23.45
C ASP A 497 2.92 12.70 23.47
N ASN A 498 2.38 12.37 22.29
CA ASN A 498 1.06 11.75 22.12
C ASN A 498 0.94 11.03 20.75
N GLU A 499 -0.19 10.35 20.52
CA GLU A 499 -0.43 9.60 19.27
C GLU A 499 -0.59 10.46 18.01
N THR A 500 -0.80 11.77 18.19
CA THR A 500 -0.89 12.77 17.11
C THR A 500 0.38 13.61 16.99
N ASP A 501 1.46 13.21 17.66
CA ASP A 501 2.72 13.92 17.60
C ASP A 501 3.31 13.82 16.19
N ALA A 502 3.53 14.99 15.60
CA ALA A 502 4.11 15.17 14.28
C ALA A 502 5.47 15.92 14.36
N GLY A 503 6.11 15.99 15.53
CA GLY A 503 7.36 16.73 15.74
C GLY A 503 8.57 16.22 14.95
N TYR A 504 8.48 15.02 14.37
CA TYR A 504 9.48 14.46 13.46
C TYR A 504 9.20 14.75 11.97
N PHE A 505 8.17 15.54 11.66
CA PHE A 505 7.83 16.00 10.31
C PHE A 505 8.07 17.51 10.15
N ASP A 506 8.16 17.98 8.92
CA ASP A 506 8.25 19.42 8.60
C ASP A 506 6.99 20.16 9.10
N ASP A 507 7.17 21.35 9.67
CA ASP A 507 6.06 22.19 10.15
C ASP A 507 5.56 23.10 9.02
N PHE A 508 4.45 22.74 8.40
CA PHE A 508 3.83 23.52 7.31
C PHE A 508 3.21 24.84 7.77
N SER A 509 3.24 25.18 9.06
CA SER A 509 2.95 26.53 9.55
C SER A 509 4.20 27.44 9.58
N SER A 510 5.40 26.85 9.49
CA SER A 510 6.68 27.55 9.47
C SER A 510 7.05 28.00 8.06
N GLU A 511 7.40 29.29 7.91
CA GLU A 511 7.82 29.87 6.63
C GLU A 511 9.10 29.20 6.09
N ALA A 512 9.99 28.77 6.98
CA ALA A 512 11.24 28.08 6.60
C ALA A 512 10.99 26.70 5.98
N ASP A 513 10.00 25.96 6.49
CA ASP A 513 9.64 24.64 5.97
C ASP A 513 8.77 24.76 4.72
N MET A 514 7.88 25.75 4.66
CA MET A 514 7.11 26.07 3.45
C MET A 514 7.99 26.45 2.26
N ALA A 515 9.14 27.09 2.50
CA ALA A 515 10.11 27.41 1.46
C ALA A 515 10.67 26.16 0.76
N LYS A 516 10.77 25.01 1.45
CA LYS A 516 11.20 23.72 0.86
C LYS A 516 10.26 23.22 -0.24
N TYR A 517 9.00 23.64 -0.20
CA TYR A 517 7.94 23.16 -1.08
C TYR A 517 7.43 24.22 -2.06
N ALA A 518 7.98 25.45 -2.04
CA ALA A 518 7.49 26.58 -2.83
C ALA A 518 7.39 26.29 -4.33
N ASP A 519 8.37 25.58 -4.90
CA ASP A 519 8.37 25.26 -6.32
C ASP A 519 7.42 24.12 -6.69
N VAL A 520 7.14 23.22 -5.75
CA VAL A 520 6.09 22.20 -5.89
C VAL A 520 4.73 22.90 -6.04
N PHE A 521 4.45 23.88 -5.17
CA PHE A 521 3.23 24.69 -5.25
C PHE A 521 3.13 25.48 -6.55
N LYS A 522 4.16 26.27 -6.91
CA LYS A 522 4.17 27.04 -8.18
C LYS A 522 3.94 26.16 -9.40
N ARG A 523 4.53 24.97 -9.41
CA ARG A 523 4.38 24.02 -10.53
C ARG A 523 2.98 23.42 -10.56
N GLN A 524 2.43 23.05 -9.41
CA GLN A 524 1.06 22.58 -9.29
C GLN A 524 0.07 23.63 -9.80
N ASP A 525 0.26 24.89 -9.42
CA ASP A 525 -0.57 26.02 -9.86
C ASP A 525 -0.45 26.23 -11.37
N LYS A 526 0.77 26.23 -11.92
CA LYS A 526 1.01 26.34 -13.37
C LYS A 526 0.37 25.19 -14.14
N LEU A 527 0.52 23.95 -13.67
CA LEU A 527 -0.05 22.77 -14.32
C LEU A 527 -1.57 22.77 -14.28
N THR A 528 -2.15 23.25 -13.17
CA THR A 528 -3.59 23.33 -12.93
C THR A 528 -4.23 24.49 -13.71
N ALA A 529 -3.56 25.64 -13.82
CA ALA A 529 -4.02 26.78 -14.63
C ALA A 529 -4.04 26.46 -16.13
N MET A 530 -3.22 25.51 -16.58
CA MET A 530 -3.17 25.03 -17.96
C MET A 530 -4.09 23.82 -18.22
N MET A 531 -5.19 23.67 -17.48
CA MET A 531 -6.14 22.55 -17.63
C MET A 531 -7.49 23.04 -18.12
N ASP A 532 -8.04 22.32 -19.11
CA ASP A 532 -9.44 22.44 -19.51
C ASP A 532 -10.29 21.39 -18.78
N ASP A 533 -11.52 21.74 -18.43
CA ASP A 533 -12.39 20.95 -17.52
C ASP A 533 -13.02 19.70 -18.19
N SER A 534 -12.83 19.54 -19.50
CA SER A 534 -13.56 18.59 -20.34
C SER A 534 -13.03 17.15 -20.33
N ASP A 535 -11.80 16.90 -19.87
CA ASP A 535 -11.10 15.61 -20.10
C ASP A 535 -11.07 14.62 -18.90
N VAL A 536 -11.69 14.93 -17.75
CA VAL A 536 -11.48 14.14 -16.51
C VAL A 536 -12.70 13.29 -16.13
N VAL A 537 -13.14 12.41 -17.02
CA VAL A 537 -14.05 11.31 -16.63
C VAL A 537 -13.82 10.07 -17.49
N SER A 538 -13.22 9.00 -16.91
CA SER A 538 -13.62 7.59 -17.14
C SER A 538 -12.63 6.51 -16.64
N LYS A 539 -11.37 6.82 -16.24
CA LYS A 539 -10.36 5.75 -16.02
C LYS A 539 -10.16 5.20 -14.58
N LEU A 540 -10.92 5.65 -13.58
CA LEU A 540 -10.65 5.30 -12.16
C LEU A 540 -11.74 4.44 -11.48
N VAL A 541 -12.39 3.56 -12.25
CA VAL A 541 -13.35 2.59 -11.72
C VAL A 541 -12.61 1.57 -10.85
N GLY A 542 -13.13 1.29 -9.65
CA GLY A 542 -12.57 0.29 -8.74
C GLY A 542 -11.60 0.82 -7.68
N PHE A 543 -11.29 2.12 -7.64
CA PHE A 543 -10.33 2.71 -6.67
C PHE A 543 -10.70 2.50 -5.18
N THR A 544 -12.01 2.43 -4.86
CA THR A 544 -12.50 2.44 -3.47
C THR A 544 -12.15 1.15 -2.72
N TYR A 545 -11.53 1.27 -1.54
CA TYR A 545 -11.13 0.19 -0.63
C TYR A 545 -11.38 0.59 0.83
N ARG A 546 -11.61 -0.40 1.71
CA ARG A 546 -11.74 -0.21 3.17
C ARG A 546 -11.07 -1.37 3.89
N HIS A 547 -10.04 -1.06 4.68
CA HIS A 547 -9.35 -1.98 5.58
C HIS A 547 -10.18 -2.22 6.84
N LYS A 548 -9.95 -3.37 7.46
CA LYS A 548 -10.55 -3.71 8.75
C LYS A 548 -9.47 -3.70 9.82
N LYS A 549 -9.62 -2.86 10.84
CA LYS A 549 -8.81 -2.95 12.06
C LYS A 549 -9.15 -4.25 12.79
N GLY A 550 -8.29 -5.25 12.66
CA GLY A 550 -8.24 -6.39 13.57
C GLY A 550 -7.41 -6.03 14.81
N LYS A 551 -7.92 -5.13 15.66
CA LYS A 551 -7.58 -5.10 17.09
C LYS A 551 -8.90 -5.37 17.79
N ASN A 552 -9.00 -6.55 18.39
CA ASN A 552 -10.19 -7.41 18.46
C ASN A 552 -10.48 -8.05 17.09
N GLY A 553 -9.71 -9.09 16.76
CA GLY A 553 -10.34 -10.18 16.05
C GLY A 553 -11.60 -10.55 16.83
N SER A 554 -12.77 -10.42 16.21
CA SER A 554 -13.95 -11.19 16.58
C SER A 554 -13.74 -12.68 16.29
N THR A 555 -12.51 -13.18 16.34
CA THR A 555 -12.16 -14.43 17.02
C THR A 555 -12.30 -14.25 18.53
N GLY A 556 -13.48 -13.79 18.95
CA GLY A 556 -13.97 -13.85 20.29
C GLY A 556 -15.17 -14.75 20.22
N ILE A 557 -14.92 -16.05 20.05
CA ILE A 557 -15.83 -17.02 20.64
C ILE A 557 -15.98 -16.56 22.08
N ILE A 558 -17.17 -16.06 22.45
CA ILE A 558 -17.54 -15.86 23.86
C ILE A 558 -17.70 -17.27 24.44
N TYR A 559 -16.58 -17.94 24.69
CA TYR A 559 -16.45 -19.04 25.63
C TYR A 559 -15.81 -18.42 26.88
N GLY A 560 -16.67 -17.81 27.67
CA GLY A 560 -16.35 -17.22 28.95
C GLY A 560 -17.68 -16.91 29.61
N GLY A 561 -18.18 -17.88 30.37
CA GLY A 561 -19.51 -17.81 30.98
C GLY A 561 -19.70 -16.54 31.81
N SER A 562 -20.62 -15.69 31.36
CA SER A 562 -21.36 -14.78 32.22
C SER A 562 -22.79 -14.71 31.69
N GLU A 563 -23.70 -15.44 32.35
CA GLU A 563 -25.12 -15.50 32.00
C GLU A 563 -25.89 -14.20 32.34
N GLN A 564 -25.20 -13.06 32.49
CA GLN A 564 -25.79 -11.78 32.94
C GLN A 564 -25.20 -10.54 32.23
N ALA A 565 -24.79 -10.63 30.96
CA ALA A 565 -24.43 -9.45 30.18
C ALA A 565 -25.68 -8.86 29.48
N ASP A 566 -25.87 -7.55 29.62
CA ASP A 566 -26.88 -6.75 28.92
C ASP A 566 -26.82 -7.02 27.39
N PRO A 567 -27.92 -7.45 26.73
CA PRO A 567 -27.98 -7.69 25.28
C PRO A 567 -27.58 -6.48 24.43
N PHE A 568 -27.58 -5.28 25.02
CA PHE A 568 -27.19 -4.04 24.37
C PHE A 568 -25.73 -3.63 24.64
N ALA A 569 -24.98 -4.35 25.48
CA ALA A 569 -23.60 -4.01 25.85
C ALA A 569 -22.61 -4.10 24.68
N THR A 570 -22.87 -4.94 23.67
CA THR A 570 -22.05 -5.02 22.45
C THR A 570 -22.22 -3.85 21.48
N PHE A 571 -23.05 -2.85 21.82
CA PHE A 571 -23.34 -1.68 20.99
C PHE A 571 -22.70 -0.36 21.46
N TYR A 572 -21.95 -0.36 22.57
CA TYR A 572 -21.23 0.82 23.09
C TYR A 572 -19.75 0.84 22.73
#